data_AF-L9YFD8-F1
#
_entry.id   AF-L9YFD8-F1
#
_cell.length_a   1.000
_cell.length_b   1.000
_cell.length_c   1.000
_cell.angle_alpha   90.00
_cell.angle_beta   90.00
_cell.angle_gamma   90.00
#
_symmetry.space_group_name_H-M   'P 1'
#
loop_
_entity.id
_entity.type
_entity.pdbx_description
1 polymer ?
#
loop_
_entity_poly.entity_id
_entity_poly.type
_entity_poly.pdbx_seq_one_letter_code
_entity_poly.pdbx_strand_id
1 'polypeptide(L)'
;MTADRCLTRKIDTSAEEMRVYDDLWEEQVAPKQDRRLMMTRLLYLAPNERYDLLMRDLNKLSRDTLSDINDGSKRGIVKLLYPNDLSYLWKYWQEIQPGIFGAV
;
A
#
# COMPACT_ATOMS: atom_id res chain seq x y z
N MET A 1 32.31 -14.33 -36.49
CA MET A 1 31.68 -13.80 -35.26
C MET A 1 30.23 -14.27 -35.27
N THR A 2 29.83 -15.09 -34.31
CA THR A 2 28.54 -15.80 -34.32
C THR A 2 27.41 -14.88 -33.88
N ALA A 3 26.29 -14.89 -34.63
CA ALA A 3 25.10 -14.04 -34.43
C ALA A 3 24.49 -14.13 -33.02
N ASP A 4 24.73 -15.23 -32.31
CA ASP A 4 24.23 -15.49 -30.96
C ASP A 4 24.67 -14.42 -29.94
N ARG A 5 25.90 -13.89 -30.08
CA ARG A 5 26.41 -12.83 -29.18
C ARG A 5 25.72 -11.47 -29.36
N CYS A 6 25.05 -11.24 -30.49
CA CYS A 6 24.28 -10.01 -30.74
C CYS A 6 22.91 -10.02 -30.04
N LEU A 7 22.38 -11.21 -29.70
CA LEU A 7 21.09 -11.38 -29.03
C LEU A 7 21.23 -11.64 -27.53
N THR A 8 22.41 -12.07 -27.07
CA THR A 8 22.72 -12.25 -25.64
C THR A 8 23.57 -11.09 -25.11
N ARG A 9 23.03 -9.87 -25.15
CA ARG A 9 23.63 -8.72 -24.47
C ARG A 9 23.51 -8.95 -22.95
N LYS A 10 24.55 -8.61 -22.19
CA LYS A 10 24.51 -8.66 -20.71
C LYS A 10 23.34 -7.77 -20.26
N ILE A 11 22.34 -8.35 -19.59
CA ILE A 11 21.20 -7.59 -19.08
C ILE A 11 21.73 -6.67 -18.00
N ASP A 12 21.62 -5.37 -18.23
CA ASP A 12 21.96 -4.36 -17.23
C ASP A 12 20.79 -4.23 -16.27
N THR A 13 20.97 -4.71 -15.04
CA THR A 13 20.00 -4.61 -13.96
C THR A 13 20.47 -3.61 -12.90
N SER A 14 21.28 -2.62 -13.30
CA SER A 14 21.63 -1.50 -12.43
C SER A 14 20.37 -0.75 -12.01
N ALA A 15 20.44 -0.06 -10.87
CA ALA A 15 19.31 0.70 -10.33
C ALA A 15 18.82 1.79 -11.30
N GLU A 16 19.73 2.38 -12.09
CA GLU A 16 19.39 3.42 -13.04
C GLU A 16 18.57 2.89 -14.22
N GLU A 17 18.96 1.74 -14.79
CA GLU A 17 18.19 1.07 -15.85
C GLU A 17 16.87 0.49 -15.33
N MET A 18 16.82 0.02 -14.08
CA MET A 18 15.61 -0.53 -13.48
C MET A 18 14.59 0.55 -13.06
N ARG A 19 15.02 1.81 -12.91
CA ARG A 19 14.14 2.92 -12.50
C ARG A 19 13.00 3.16 -13.49
N VAL A 20 13.27 3.04 -14.79
CA VAL A 20 12.22 3.18 -15.83
C VAL A 20 11.15 2.10 -15.67
N TYR A 21 11.54 0.87 -15.31
CA TYR A 21 10.59 -0.20 -15.04
C TYR A 21 9.77 0.08 -13.78
N ASP A 22 10.39 0.59 -12.72
CA ASP A 22 9.71 0.96 -11.47
C ASP A 22 8.69 2.08 -11.68
N ASP A 23 9.06 3.13 -12.41
CA ASP A 23 8.18 4.25 -12.76
C ASP A 23 6.96 3.74 -13.57
N LEU A 24 7.18 2.94 -14.61
CA LEU A 24 6.10 2.38 -15.42
C LEU A 24 5.24 1.38 -14.64
N TRP A 25 5.83 0.63 -13.72
CA TRP A 25 5.10 -0.28 -12.84
C TRP A 25 4.17 0.49 -11.91
N GLU A 26 4.66 1.54 -11.24
CA GLU A 26 3.84 2.38 -10.37
C GLU A 26 2.73 3.08 -11.15
N GLU A 27 3.04 3.66 -12.32
CA GLU A 27 2.07 4.44 -13.08
C GLU A 27 1.01 3.59 -13.77
N GLN A 28 1.41 2.47 -14.40
CA GLN A 28 0.56 1.74 -15.34
C GLN A 28 0.05 0.42 -14.78
N VAL A 29 0.85 -0.29 -14.00
CA VAL A 29 0.53 -1.65 -13.58
C VAL A 29 -0.13 -1.66 -12.20
N ALA A 30 0.45 -0.94 -11.25
CA ALA A 30 0.01 -0.95 -9.88
C ALA A 30 -0.14 0.46 -9.27
N PRO A 31 -0.89 1.38 -9.91
CA PRO A 31 -1.10 2.73 -9.38
C PRO A 31 -1.65 2.69 -7.96
N LYS A 32 -1.05 3.45 -7.04
CA LYS A 32 -1.43 3.48 -5.61
C LYS A 32 -1.20 2.15 -4.86
N GLN A 33 -0.27 1.29 -5.30
CA GLN A 33 0.03 0.01 -4.66
C GLN A 33 0.30 0.13 -3.16
N ASP A 34 1.12 1.11 -2.76
CA ASP A 34 1.51 1.30 -1.36
C ASP A 34 0.31 1.54 -0.45
N ARG A 35 -0.68 2.32 -0.93
CA ARG A 35 -1.91 2.57 -0.20
C ARG A 35 -2.74 1.30 -0.03
N ARG A 36 -2.84 0.47 -1.07
CA ARG A 36 -3.52 -0.83 -1.00
C ARG A 36 -2.82 -1.75 0.00
N LEU A 37 -1.49 -1.86 -0.08
CA LEU A 37 -0.70 -2.68 0.83
C LEU A 37 -0.84 -2.21 2.29
N MET A 38 -0.81 -0.90 2.53
CA MET A 38 -1.05 -0.32 3.84
C MET A 38 -2.42 -0.72 4.40
N MET A 39 -3.50 -0.53 3.62
CA MET A 39 -4.84 -0.92 4.07
C MET A 39 -4.94 -2.42 4.36
N THR A 40 -4.44 -3.27 3.46
CA THR A 40 -4.43 -4.72 3.65
C THR A 40 -3.71 -5.12 4.93
N ARG A 41 -2.53 -4.56 5.19
CA ARG A 41 -1.77 -4.85 6.41
C ARG A 41 -2.52 -4.40 7.67
N LEU A 42 -3.10 -3.20 7.67
CA LEU A 42 -3.90 -2.71 8.80
C LEU A 42 -5.12 -3.61 9.07
N LEU A 43 -5.77 -4.14 8.02
CA LEU A 43 -6.87 -5.09 8.15
C LEU A 43 -6.42 -6.42 8.80
N TYR A 44 -5.20 -6.88 8.52
CA TYR A 44 -4.64 -8.08 9.16
C TYR A 44 -4.14 -7.83 10.58
N LEU A 45 -3.80 -6.59 10.91
CA LEU A 45 -3.20 -6.23 12.19
C LEU A 45 -4.26 -5.89 13.26
N ALA A 46 -5.42 -5.40 12.83
CA ALA A 46 -6.57 -5.14 13.68
C ALA A 46 -7.37 -6.43 13.95
N PRO A 47 -8.04 -6.54 15.11
CA PRO A 47 -8.93 -7.67 15.40
C PRO A 47 -10.21 -7.59 14.55
N ASN A 48 -10.87 -8.73 14.33
CA ASN A 48 -12.05 -8.84 13.46
C ASN A 48 -13.18 -7.88 13.88
N GLU A 49 -13.39 -7.67 15.18
CA GLU A 49 -14.41 -6.76 15.68
C GLU A 49 -14.20 -5.31 15.20
N ARG A 50 -12.93 -4.90 14.99
CA ARG A 50 -12.63 -3.58 14.46
C ARG A 50 -13.02 -3.47 12.98
N TYR A 51 -12.86 -4.56 12.22
CA TYR A 51 -13.33 -4.64 10.83
C TYR A 51 -14.86 -4.56 10.77
N ASP A 52 -15.56 -5.26 11.65
CA ASP A 52 -17.03 -5.20 11.71
C ASP A 52 -17.53 -3.77 11.99
N LEU A 53 -16.86 -3.07 12.90
CA LEU A 53 -17.14 -1.65 13.17
C LEU A 53 -16.91 -0.78 11.93
N LEU A 54 -15.79 -0.98 11.21
CA LEU A 54 -15.51 -0.25 9.96
C LEU A 54 -16.63 -0.47 8.94
N MET A 55 -17.02 -1.72 8.70
CA MET A 55 -18.08 -2.05 7.74
C MET A 55 -19.43 -1.44 8.16
N ARG A 56 -19.75 -1.48 9.45
CA ARG A 56 -20.96 -0.85 9.99
C ARG A 56 -20.99 0.65 9.76
N ASP A 57 -19.86 1.34 9.93
CA ASP A 57 -19.80 2.78 9.75
C ASP A 57 -19.83 3.18 8.27
N LEU A 58 -19.13 2.44 7.40
CA LEU A 58 -19.20 2.61 5.95
C LEU A 58 -20.65 2.46 5.43
N ASN A 59 -21.40 1.46 5.93
CA ASN A 59 -22.79 1.23 5.55
C ASN A 59 -23.76 2.37 5.95
N LYS A 60 -23.35 3.28 6.85
CA LYS A 60 -24.15 4.45 7.25
C LYS A 60 -23.85 5.69 6.41
N LEU A 61 -22.78 5.67 5.62
CA LEU A 61 -22.36 6.83 4.83
C LEU A 61 -23.16 6.93 3.52
N SER A 62 -23.32 8.16 3.04
CA SER A 62 -23.90 8.41 1.72
C SER A 62 -22.97 7.93 0.61
N ARG A 63 -23.51 7.67 -0.59
CA ARG A 63 -22.71 7.30 -1.77
C ARG A 63 -21.66 8.35 -2.10
N ASP A 64 -21.99 9.63 -2.02
CA ASP A 64 -21.06 10.72 -2.30
C ASP A 64 -19.90 10.72 -1.31
N THR A 65 -20.20 10.55 -0.02
CA THR A 65 -19.15 10.46 1.02
C THR A 65 -18.28 9.21 0.85
N LEU A 66 -18.86 8.07 0.44
CA LEU A 66 -18.09 6.86 0.13
C LEU A 66 -17.18 7.08 -1.08
N SER A 67 -17.65 7.77 -2.12
CA SER A 67 -16.84 8.14 -3.29
C SER A 67 -15.66 9.01 -2.87
N ASP A 68 -15.92 10.08 -2.10
CA ASP A 68 -14.88 10.97 -1.60
C ASP A 68 -13.79 10.23 -0.81
N ILE A 69 -14.20 9.29 0.05
CA ILE A 69 -13.27 8.47 0.84
C ILE A 69 -12.44 7.58 -0.08
N ASN A 70 -13.07 6.91 -1.05
CA ASN A 70 -12.39 6.06 -2.02
C ASN A 70 -11.40 6.84 -2.91
N ASP A 71 -11.71 8.10 -3.21
CA ASP A 71 -10.83 9.00 -3.96
C ASP A 71 -9.68 9.58 -3.10
N GLY A 72 -9.71 9.35 -1.78
CA GLY A 72 -8.64 9.70 -0.85
C GLY A 72 -8.90 10.91 0.03
N SER A 73 -10.17 11.26 0.28
CA SER A 73 -10.55 12.34 1.20
C SER A 73 -10.01 12.08 2.61
N LYS A 74 -8.95 12.81 2.99
CA LYS A 74 -8.32 12.72 4.31
C LYS A 74 -9.31 12.96 5.45
N ARG A 75 -10.20 13.95 5.29
CA ARG A 75 -11.21 14.27 6.30
C ARG A 75 -12.22 13.14 6.46
N GLY A 76 -12.62 12.49 5.35
CA GLY A 76 -13.53 11.34 5.40
C GLY A 76 -12.87 10.12 6.07
N ILE A 77 -11.61 9.83 5.71
CA ILE A 77 -10.83 8.74 6.31
C ILE A 77 -10.63 8.95 7.81
N VAL A 78 -10.26 10.16 8.25
CA VAL A 78 -10.06 10.45 9.68
C VAL A 78 -11.34 10.25 10.50
N LYS A 79 -12.52 10.52 9.94
CA LYS A 79 -13.81 10.28 10.61
C LYS A 79 -14.12 8.79 10.84
N LEU A 80 -13.47 7.89 10.10
CA LEU A 80 -13.61 6.44 10.29
C LEU A 80 -12.64 5.87 11.33
N LEU A 81 -11.70 6.69 11.82
CA LEU A 81 -10.74 6.28 12.83
C LEU A 81 -11.30 6.44 14.24
N TYR A 82 -10.95 5.49 15.09
CA TYR A 82 -11.23 5.48 16.51
C TYR A 82 -9.92 5.72 17.30
N PRO A 83 -9.99 6.24 18.53
CA PRO A 83 -8.79 6.46 19.35
C PRO A 83 -7.91 5.22 19.51
N ASN A 84 -8.51 4.03 19.62
CA ASN A 84 -7.79 2.77 19.75
C ASN A 84 -7.00 2.39 18.49
N ASP A 85 -7.36 2.94 17.33
CA ASP A 85 -6.66 2.66 16.06
C ASP A 85 -5.23 3.17 16.06
N LEU A 86 -4.91 4.14 16.92
CA LEU A 86 -3.55 4.62 17.12
C LEU A 86 -2.58 3.48 17.50
N SER A 87 -3.06 2.49 18.25
CA SER A 87 -2.24 1.33 18.62
C SER A 87 -1.90 0.44 17.40
N TYR A 88 -2.84 0.28 16.46
CA TYR A 88 -2.63 -0.49 15.23
C TYR A 88 -1.75 0.29 14.24
N LEU A 89 -1.98 1.60 14.12
CA LEU A 89 -1.12 2.48 13.31
C LEU A 89 0.32 2.49 13.82
N TRP A 90 0.50 2.48 15.14
CA TRP A 90 1.83 2.39 15.77
C TRP A 90 2.51 1.06 15.45
N LYS A 91 1.81 -0.06 15.62
CA LYS A 91 2.35 -1.39 15.26
C LYS A 91 2.70 -1.48 13.77
N TYR A 92 1.82 -1.00 12.89
CA TYR A 92 2.09 -0.93 11.47
C TYR A 92 3.34 -0.09 11.17
N TRP A 93 3.48 1.08 11.81
CA TRP A 93 4.67 1.91 11.65
C TRP A 93 5.94 1.17 12.05
N GLN A 94 5.92 0.42 13.15
CA GLN A 94 7.03 -0.42 13.59
C GLN A 94 7.37 -1.53 12.58
N GLU A 95 6.38 -2.18 11.97
CA GLU A 95 6.60 -3.23 10.95
C GLU A 95 7.26 -2.70 9.67
N ILE A 96 6.95 -1.47 9.26
CA ILE A 96 7.49 -0.88 8.03
C ILE A 96 8.83 -0.16 8.24
N GLN A 97 9.32 0.00 9.46
CA GLN A 97 10.65 0.57 9.70
C GLN A 97 11.74 -0.42 9.28
N PRO A 98 12.62 -0.07 8.34
CA PRO A 98 13.80 -0.87 8.03
C PRO A 98 14.75 -0.81 9.24
N GLY A 99 14.76 -1.87 10.06
CA GLY A 99 15.72 -2.05 11.15
C GLY A 99 15.18 -2.35 12.54
N ILE A 100 13.85 -2.35 12.78
CA ILE A 100 13.33 -2.66 14.13
C ILE A 100 13.07 -4.17 14.33
N PHE A 101 12.79 -4.93 13.25
CA PHE A 101 12.56 -6.39 13.31
C PHE A 101 13.10 -7.19 12.09
N GLY A 102 14.09 -6.66 11.37
CA GLY A 102 14.57 -7.25 10.11
C GLY A 102 16.08 -7.32 9.99
N ALA A 103 16.73 -8.01 10.94
CA ALA A 103 18.03 -8.62 10.72
C ALA A 103 17.83 -10.14 10.79
N VAL A 104 17.60 -10.76 9.63
CA VAL A 104 17.93 -12.15 9.31
C VAL A 104 18.45 -12.15 7.89
#